data_AF-A0A317IU44-F1
#
_entry.id   AF-A0A317IU44-F1
#
_cell.length_a   1.000
_cell.length_b   1.000
_cell.length_c   1.000
_cell.angle_alpha   90.00
_cell.angle_beta   90.00
_cell.angle_gamma   90.00
#
_symmetry.space_group_name_H-M   'P 1'
#
loop_
_entity.id
_entity.type
_entity.pdbx_description
1 polymer ?
#
loop_
_entity_poly.entity_id
_entity_poly.type
_entity_poly.pdbx_seq_one_letter_code
_entity_poly.pdbx_strand_id
1 'polypeptide(L)'
;MQEPPYGAIWDLLKDGSVVPFLGAGASLMGRPAAQTWDGDHPAVLPSGVELAGYLAAKSEFPSKDRRDLEDLAKVSSYFSDLVGRRRLRQRLHDILNHDFQFGALHQLLAAIPANLLIVATNYDTLVEQAFQAADKPYDLVIYPNDQKDLAGSVLWWPHGAEQPRGVEPNLLDIDLAKKTVIYKMHGSVVRQAAQWDNFVITEEDYVEFLSRMSEAVPRIFYSYCESRSFLFLGYSLRDWNLRVVLRNLSRTLARRGDEELPSWAIQRGPSELEIALWRKRNVEIFDVPLDEFTARIRQEGRI
;
A
#
# COMPACT_ATOMS: atom_id res chain seq x y z
N MET A 1 0.80 -28.18 0.79
CA MET A 1 0.02 -26.98 0.43
C MET A 1 0.18 -26.74 -1.06
N GLN A 2 -0.80 -26.12 -1.71
CA GLN A 2 -0.72 -25.76 -3.12
C GLN A 2 0.32 -24.63 -3.29
N GLU A 3 1.22 -24.75 -4.25
CA GLU A 3 2.19 -23.71 -4.57
C GLU A 3 1.57 -22.62 -5.47
N PRO A 4 2.03 -21.36 -5.37
CA PRO A 4 1.68 -20.33 -6.35
C PRO A 4 2.07 -20.74 -7.78
N PRO A 5 1.30 -20.32 -8.81
CA PRO A 5 1.67 -20.54 -10.20
C PRO A 5 2.78 -19.55 -10.62
N TYR A 6 3.99 -19.74 -10.10
CA TYR A 6 5.12 -18.80 -10.22
C TYR A 6 5.41 -18.38 -11.67
N GLY A 7 5.46 -19.34 -12.62
CA GLY A 7 5.71 -19.04 -14.03
C GLY A 7 4.64 -18.15 -14.66
N ALA A 8 3.36 -18.45 -14.41
CA ALA A 8 2.25 -17.65 -14.93
C ALA A 8 2.22 -16.25 -14.30
N ILE A 9 2.49 -16.14 -13.00
CA ILE A 9 2.59 -14.84 -12.32
C ILE A 9 3.74 -14.01 -12.91
N TRP A 10 4.89 -14.64 -13.15
CA TRP A 10 6.04 -13.98 -13.76
C TRP A 10 5.74 -13.49 -15.19
N ASP A 11 5.13 -14.33 -16.03
CA ASP A 11 4.77 -13.94 -17.40
C ASP A 11 3.83 -12.72 -17.39
N LEU A 12 2.83 -12.71 -16.51
CA LEU A 12 1.91 -11.56 -16.37
C LEU A 12 2.60 -10.30 -15.80
N LEU A 13 3.56 -10.44 -14.87
CA LEU A 13 4.38 -9.33 -14.38
C LEU A 13 5.22 -8.74 -15.51
N LYS A 14 5.90 -9.60 -16.28
CA LYS A 14 6.77 -9.22 -17.39
C LYS A 14 6.01 -8.53 -18.51
N ASP A 15 4.75 -8.90 -18.74
CA ASP A 15 3.89 -8.31 -19.77
C ASP A 15 3.10 -7.09 -19.25
N GLY A 16 3.22 -6.75 -17.97
CA GLY A 16 2.46 -5.66 -17.34
C GLY A 16 0.96 -5.92 -17.24
N SER A 17 0.55 -7.20 -17.28
CA SER A 17 -0.85 -7.65 -17.24
C SER A 17 -1.34 -8.00 -15.82
N VAL A 18 -0.53 -7.67 -14.81
CA VAL A 18 -0.88 -7.80 -13.39
C VAL A 18 -0.59 -6.49 -12.67
N VAL A 19 -1.44 -6.14 -11.71
CA VAL A 19 -1.33 -4.96 -10.84
C VAL A 19 -0.83 -5.43 -9.46
N PRO A 20 0.44 -5.17 -9.09
CA PRO A 20 0.93 -5.43 -7.74
C PRO A 20 0.22 -4.52 -6.74
N PHE A 21 -0.26 -5.12 -5.65
CA PHE A 21 -0.97 -4.43 -4.59
C PHE A 21 -0.27 -4.68 -3.25
N LEU A 22 0.40 -3.66 -2.73
CA LEU A 22 1.27 -3.77 -1.57
C LEU A 22 0.52 -3.38 -0.30
N GLY A 23 0.58 -4.29 0.68
CA GLY A 23 0.13 -4.04 2.06
C GLY A 23 1.29 -3.89 3.02
N ALA A 24 1.00 -3.62 4.29
CA ALA A 24 2.00 -3.37 5.33
C ALA A 24 3.07 -4.48 5.43
N GLY A 25 2.70 -5.74 5.16
CA GLY A 25 3.64 -6.86 5.17
C GLY A 25 4.74 -6.78 4.11
N ALA A 26 4.52 -6.04 3.00
CA ALA A 26 5.55 -5.80 1.99
C ALA A 26 6.73 -4.98 2.54
N SER A 27 6.45 -3.98 3.37
CA SER A 27 7.46 -3.12 3.99
C SER A 27 8.16 -3.75 5.20
N LEU A 28 7.50 -4.73 5.83
CA LEU A 28 8.07 -5.49 6.95
C LEU A 28 8.94 -6.68 6.49
N MET A 29 8.94 -7.00 5.20
CA MET A 29 9.80 -8.05 4.66
C MET A 29 11.27 -7.72 4.90
N GLY A 30 12.02 -8.70 5.43
CA GLY A 30 13.46 -8.57 5.68
C GLY A 30 13.79 -7.89 7.01
N ARG A 31 12.78 -7.47 7.78
CA ARG A 31 12.98 -7.01 9.15
C ARG A 31 13.50 -8.16 10.02
N PRO A 32 14.61 -7.99 10.76
CA PRO A 32 15.11 -9.03 11.66
C PRO A 32 14.08 -9.36 12.75
N ALA A 33 13.74 -10.65 12.90
CA ALA A 33 12.70 -11.10 13.85
C ALA A 33 12.99 -10.74 15.31
N ALA A 34 14.26 -10.51 15.67
CA ALA A 34 14.70 -10.19 17.03
C ALA A 34 14.70 -8.69 17.35
N GLN A 35 14.42 -7.81 16.38
CA GLN A 35 14.54 -6.36 16.59
C GLN A 35 13.23 -5.77 17.11
N THR A 36 13.22 -5.40 18.39
CA THR A 36 12.18 -4.55 18.97
C THR A 36 12.19 -3.18 18.31
N TRP A 37 11.03 -2.68 17.88
CA TRP A 37 10.92 -1.34 17.33
C TRP A 37 11.00 -0.28 18.45
N ASP A 38 11.85 0.72 18.25
CA ASP A 38 11.92 1.92 19.08
C ASP A 38 11.34 3.09 18.28
N GLY A 39 10.19 3.61 18.71
CA GLY A 39 9.51 4.70 18.02
C GLY A 39 10.14 6.08 18.21
N ASP A 40 11.06 6.23 19.17
CA ASP A 40 11.82 7.48 19.34
C ASP A 40 13.14 7.45 18.54
N HIS A 41 13.67 6.26 18.19
CA HIS A 41 14.84 6.08 17.31
C HIS A 41 14.64 4.89 16.34
N PRO A 42 13.80 5.03 15.31
CA PRO A 42 13.40 3.90 14.48
C PRO A 42 14.53 3.46 13.54
N ALA A 43 15.08 2.27 13.77
CA ALA A 43 16.02 1.61 12.85
C ALA A 43 15.32 0.78 11.75
N VAL A 44 14.04 0.47 11.96
CA VAL A 44 13.17 -0.30 11.06
C VAL A 44 11.77 0.29 11.07
N LEU A 45 10.99 0.02 10.03
CA LEU A 45 9.58 0.45 9.98
C LEU A 45 8.74 -0.26 11.06
N PRO A 46 7.80 0.46 11.69
CA PRO A 46 6.84 -0.16 12.61
C PRO A 46 5.84 -1.03 11.86
N SER A 47 5.39 -2.10 12.51
CA SER A 47 4.10 -2.69 12.20
C SER A 47 2.96 -1.78 12.65
N GLY A 48 1.75 -2.00 12.13
CA GLY A 48 0.57 -1.24 12.58
C GLY A 48 0.31 -1.35 14.08
N VAL A 49 0.55 -2.54 14.67
CA VAL A 49 0.40 -2.79 16.10
C VAL A 49 1.43 -2.01 16.93
N GLU A 50 2.69 -1.97 16.49
CA GLU A 50 3.73 -1.22 17.18
C GLU A 50 3.46 0.28 17.15
N LEU A 51 3.07 0.80 15.97
CA LEU A 51 2.70 2.20 15.82
C LEU A 51 1.50 2.56 16.69
N ALA A 52 0.47 1.71 16.73
CA ALA A 52 -0.69 1.88 17.61
C ALA A 52 -0.27 1.91 19.09
N GLY A 53 0.55 0.96 19.54
CA GLY A 53 1.07 0.93 20.90
C GLY A 53 1.87 2.20 21.28
N TYR A 54 2.68 2.72 20.36
CA TYR A 54 3.42 3.97 20.58
C TYR A 54 2.50 5.18 20.70
N LEU A 55 1.55 5.34 19.77
CA LEU A 55 0.58 6.44 19.83
C LEU A 55 -0.29 6.35 21.09
N ALA A 56 -0.68 5.14 21.49
CA ALA A 56 -1.44 4.91 22.73
C ALA A 56 -0.65 5.35 23.97
N ALA A 57 0.63 5.00 24.05
CA ALA A 57 1.49 5.41 25.15
C ALA A 57 1.70 6.93 25.20
N LYS A 58 1.88 7.59 24.05
CA LYS A 58 2.07 9.05 23.98
C LYS A 58 0.79 9.86 24.21
N SER A 59 -0.39 9.23 24.17
CA SER A 59 -1.69 9.90 24.39
C SER A 59 -2.41 9.47 25.68
N GLU A 60 -1.79 8.62 26.51
CA GLU A 60 -2.45 8.04 27.70
C GLU A 60 -3.79 7.35 27.35
N PHE A 61 -3.79 6.56 26.28
CA PHE A 61 -4.98 5.90 25.76
C PHE A 61 -5.75 5.15 26.87
N PRO A 62 -7.07 5.36 27.01
CA PRO A 62 -7.81 5.00 28.22
C PRO A 62 -8.08 3.50 28.37
N SER A 63 -8.04 2.74 27.27
CA SER A 63 -8.31 1.30 27.28
C SER A 63 -7.01 0.50 27.46
N LYS A 64 -7.10 -0.56 28.27
CA LYS A 64 -6.08 -1.61 28.39
C LYS A 64 -6.46 -2.88 27.63
N ASP A 65 -7.61 -2.91 26.95
CA ASP A 65 -8.00 -4.06 26.11
C ASP A 65 -7.01 -4.14 24.93
N ARG A 66 -6.41 -5.31 24.78
CA ARG A 66 -5.43 -5.57 23.72
C ARG A 66 -5.99 -5.29 22.32
N ARG A 67 -7.27 -5.56 22.08
CA ARG A 67 -7.92 -5.31 20.77
C ARG A 67 -8.05 -3.82 20.47
N ASP A 68 -8.21 -2.98 21.48
CA ASP A 68 -8.25 -1.53 21.28
C ASP A 68 -6.85 -0.97 21.03
N LEU A 69 -5.84 -1.48 21.76
CA LEU A 69 -4.44 -1.05 21.63
C LEU A 69 -3.79 -1.48 20.31
N GLU A 70 -4.24 -2.60 19.73
CA GLU A 70 -3.76 -3.11 18.44
C GLU A 70 -4.48 -2.46 17.23
N ASP A 71 -5.55 -1.70 17.46
CA ASP A 71 -6.31 -1.02 16.40
C ASP A 71 -5.72 0.37 16.12
N LEU A 72 -4.86 0.43 15.09
CA LEU A 72 -4.18 1.66 14.69
C LEU A 72 -5.16 2.79 14.35
N ALA A 73 -6.30 2.49 13.74
CA ALA A 73 -7.25 3.52 13.33
C ALA A 73 -7.88 4.21 14.54
N LYS A 74 -8.36 3.38 15.47
CA LYS A 74 -8.96 3.84 16.73
C LYS A 74 -7.98 4.63 17.60
N VAL A 75 -6.76 4.11 17.78
CA VAL A 75 -5.75 4.80 18.58
C VAL A 75 -5.33 6.11 17.92
N SER A 76 -5.22 6.13 16.59
CA SER A 76 -4.89 7.36 15.86
C SER A 76 -6.00 8.41 15.96
N SER A 77 -7.27 8.01 15.91
CA SER A 77 -8.41 8.91 16.14
C SER A 77 -8.33 9.53 17.53
N TYR A 78 -8.16 8.72 18.57
CA TYR A 78 -8.01 9.22 19.93
C TYR A 78 -6.81 10.17 20.09
N PHE A 79 -5.66 9.81 19.53
CA PHE A 79 -4.48 10.68 19.55
C PHE A 79 -4.77 12.02 18.85
N SER A 80 -5.44 11.98 17.69
CA SER A 80 -5.80 13.18 16.93
C SER A 80 -6.77 14.08 17.70
N ASP A 81 -7.75 13.50 18.39
CA ASP A 81 -8.73 14.26 19.18
C ASP A 81 -8.12 14.90 20.42
N LEU A 82 -7.25 14.17 21.13
CA LEU A 82 -6.67 14.65 22.39
C LEU A 82 -5.45 15.57 22.17
N VAL A 83 -4.54 15.18 21.27
CA VAL A 83 -3.24 15.84 21.08
C VAL A 83 -3.23 16.74 19.83
N GLY A 84 -4.14 16.49 18.88
CA GLY A 84 -4.33 17.27 17.67
C GLY A 84 -3.74 16.62 16.40
N ARG A 85 -4.49 16.67 15.30
CA ARG A 85 -4.10 16.14 13.97
C ARG A 85 -2.69 16.58 13.51
N ARG A 86 -2.33 17.85 13.72
CA ARG A 86 -1.00 18.37 13.34
C ARG A 86 0.13 17.64 14.07
N ARG A 87 -0.08 17.28 15.35
CA ARG A 87 0.91 16.53 16.15
C ARG A 87 1.00 15.09 15.70
N LEU A 88 -0.12 14.45 15.35
CA LEU A 88 -0.12 13.11 14.76
C LEU A 88 0.70 13.07 13.48
N ARG A 89 0.43 14.01 12.56
CA ARG A 89 1.16 14.16 11.30
C ARG A 89 2.67 14.37 11.50
N GLN A 90 3.06 15.26 12.42
CA GLN A 90 4.47 15.46 12.74
C GLN A 90 5.12 14.17 13.26
N ARG A 91 4.46 13.46 14.18
CA ARG A 91 4.97 12.18 14.71
C ARG A 91 5.14 11.13 13.60
N LEU A 92 4.17 11.01 12.70
CA LEU A 92 4.26 10.09 11.57
C LEU A 92 5.40 10.47 10.62
N HIS A 93 5.58 11.76 10.34
CA HIS A 93 6.73 12.25 9.58
C HIS A 93 8.04 11.85 10.26
N ASP A 94 8.19 12.16 11.55
CA ASP A 94 9.41 11.87 12.29
C ASP A 94 9.71 10.36 12.30
N ILE A 95 8.69 9.51 12.47
CA ILE A 95 8.86 8.04 12.48
C ILE A 95 9.21 7.48 11.10
N LEU A 96 8.59 8.00 10.04
CA LEU A 96 8.66 7.43 8.69
C LEU A 96 9.76 8.05 7.82
N ASN A 97 10.21 9.27 8.13
CA ASN A 97 11.23 9.98 7.36
C ASN A 97 12.66 9.62 7.80
N HIS A 98 12.98 8.33 7.76
CA HIS A 98 14.32 7.79 8.01
C HIS A 98 14.83 7.01 6.79
N ASP A 99 16.14 6.77 6.75
CA ASP A 99 16.81 5.96 5.72
C ASP A 99 16.60 4.46 5.95
N PHE A 100 15.35 4.01 5.79
CA PHE A 100 15.03 2.59 5.80
C PHE A 100 15.51 1.92 4.51
N GLN A 101 16.10 0.74 4.64
CA GLN A 101 16.53 -0.05 3.49
C GLN A 101 15.34 -0.77 2.86
N PHE A 102 15.17 -0.64 1.54
CA PHE A 102 14.15 -1.39 0.81
C PHE A 102 14.59 -2.85 0.62
N GLY A 103 13.65 -3.78 0.80
CA GLY A 103 13.88 -5.23 0.68
C GLY A 103 13.84 -5.79 -0.75
N ALA A 104 14.05 -7.11 -0.87
CA ALA A 104 14.12 -7.84 -2.13
C ALA A 104 12.86 -7.75 -3.01
N LEU A 105 11.67 -7.59 -2.41
CA LEU A 105 10.43 -7.39 -3.17
C LEU A 105 10.43 -6.06 -3.92
N HIS A 106 10.84 -4.97 -3.26
CA HIS A 106 10.91 -3.66 -3.89
C HIS A 106 11.91 -3.68 -5.06
N GLN A 107 13.05 -4.36 -4.87
CA GLN A 107 14.03 -4.60 -5.93
C GLN A 107 13.45 -5.41 -7.09
N LEU A 108 12.71 -6.49 -6.80
CA LEU A 108 12.02 -7.29 -7.82
C LEU A 108 11.07 -6.41 -8.64
N LEU A 109 10.23 -5.61 -7.99
CA LEU A 109 9.26 -4.75 -8.69
C LEU A 109 9.94 -3.69 -9.58
N ALA A 110 11.06 -3.12 -9.11
CA ALA A 110 11.86 -2.19 -9.90
C ALA A 110 12.57 -2.88 -11.08
N ALA A 111 12.93 -4.15 -10.95
CA ALA A 111 13.63 -4.92 -11.98
C ALA A 111 12.71 -5.49 -13.09
N ILE A 112 11.39 -5.51 -12.89
CA ILE A 112 10.44 -5.94 -13.93
C ILE A 112 10.58 -5.01 -15.15
N PRO A 113 10.69 -5.52 -16.39
CA PRO A 113 10.90 -4.67 -17.57
C PRO A 113 9.65 -3.87 -17.98
N ALA A 114 8.45 -4.38 -17.70
CA ALA A 114 7.21 -3.70 -18.02
C ALA A 114 6.98 -2.42 -17.22
N ASN A 115 6.14 -1.55 -17.79
CA ASN A 115 5.50 -0.47 -17.07
C ASN A 115 4.38 -1.03 -16.20
N LEU A 116 4.38 -0.69 -14.92
CA LEU A 116 3.42 -1.21 -13.95
C LEU A 116 2.57 -0.09 -13.38
N LEU A 117 1.31 -0.40 -13.07
CA LEU A 117 0.59 0.32 -12.04
C LEU A 117 0.81 -0.45 -10.74
N ILE A 118 1.54 0.12 -9.79
CA ILE A 118 1.75 -0.44 -8.45
C ILE A 118 0.86 0.32 -7.49
N VAL A 119 -0.04 -0.38 -6.82
CA VAL A 119 -0.91 0.21 -5.80
C VAL A 119 -0.36 -0.12 -4.41
N ALA A 120 -0.20 0.88 -3.56
CA ALA A 120 0.30 0.70 -2.21
C ALA A 120 -0.61 1.39 -1.19
N THR A 121 -0.84 0.71 -0.07
CA THR A 121 -1.53 1.25 1.12
C THR A 121 -0.55 1.65 2.23
N ASN A 122 0.73 1.69 1.92
CA ASN A 122 1.83 1.87 2.86
C ASN A 122 2.31 3.33 2.79
N TYR A 123 2.64 3.90 3.95
CA TYR A 123 3.05 5.31 4.05
C TYR A 123 4.54 5.54 3.81
N ASP A 124 5.35 4.48 3.80
CA ASP A 124 6.80 4.57 3.56
C ASP A 124 7.13 4.86 2.08
N THR A 125 8.42 5.02 1.79
CA THR A 125 8.93 5.32 0.44
C THR A 125 9.76 4.17 -0.15
N LEU A 126 9.65 2.94 0.36
CA LEU A 126 10.57 1.85 0.01
C LEU A 126 10.48 1.44 -1.47
N VAL A 127 9.27 1.40 -2.04
CA VAL A 127 9.10 1.08 -3.47
C VAL A 127 9.67 2.21 -4.34
N GLU A 128 9.45 3.47 -3.97
CA GLU A 128 10.01 4.63 -4.65
C GLU A 128 11.55 4.60 -4.63
N GLN A 129 12.15 4.34 -3.47
CA GLN A 129 13.60 4.23 -3.31
C GLN A 129 14.19 3.10 -4.17
N ALA A 130 13.51 1.95 -4.28
CA ALA A 130 13.97 0.86 -5.13
C ALA A 130 13.96 1.23 -6.62
N PHE A 131 12.93 1.95 -7.09
CA PHE A 131 12.87 2.46 -8.46
C PHE A 131 13.96 3.51 -8.73
N GLN A 132 14.21 4.41 -7.78
CA GLN A 132 15.31 5.37 -7.87
C GLN A 132 16.67 4.67 -7.94
N ALA A 133 16.90 3.65 -7.10
CA ALA A 133 18.15 2.89 -7.08
C ALA A 133 18.38 2.06 -8.37
N ALA A 134 17.29 1.63 -9.01
CA ALA A 134 17.34 0.92 -10.30
C ALA A 134 17.39 1.86 -11.52
N ASP A 135 17.42 3.18 -11.32
CA ASP A 135 17.30 4.20 -12.37
C ASP A 135 16.10 3.96 -13.30
N LYS A 136 14.98 3.48 -12.73
CA LYS A 136 13.76 3.18 -13.48
C LYS A 136 12.75 4.31 -13.31
N PRO A 137 12.34 5.01 -14.40
CA PRO A 137 11.37 6.08 -14.34
C PRO A 137 10.01 5.63 -13.79
N TYR A 138 9.44 6.44 -12.91
CA TYR A 138 8.08 6.28 -12.40
C TYR A 138 7.44 7.65 -12.15
N ASP A 139 6.13 7.72 -12.34
CA ASP A 139 5.30 8.80 -11.83
C ASP A 139 4.75 8.37 -10.45
N LEU A 140 4.62 9.32 -9.52
CA LEU A 140 4.05 9.08 -8.19
C LEU A 140 2.71 9.79 -8.07
N VAL A 141 1.69 9.05 -7.65
CA VAL A 141 0.34 9.59 -7.42
C VAL A 141 -0.09 9.28 -5.99
N ILE A 142 -0.55 10.30 -5.27
CA ILE A 142 -0.91 10.20 -3.85
C ILE A 142 -2.30 10.80 -3.65
N TYR A 143 -3.16 10.12 -2.89
CA TYR A 143 -4.42 10.70 -2.41
C TYR A 143 -4.15 11.68 -1.25
N PRO A 144 -4.59 12.96 -1.32
CA PRO A 144 -4.32 14.00 -0.31
C PRO A 144 -5.49 14.24 0.66
N ASN A 145 -5.62 13.40 1.68
CA ASN A 145 -6.64 13.49 2.73
C ASN A 145 -6.56 14.76 3.62
N ASP A 146 -5.35 15.19 3.97
CA ASP A 146 -5.05 16.25 4.94
C ASP A 146 -5.09 17.67 4.34
N GLN A 147 -5.21 17.79 3.02
CA GLN A 147 -5.19 19.07 2.32
C GLN A 147 -6.58 19.44 1.81
N LYS A 148 -7.32 20.19 2.64
CA LYS A 148 -8.69 20.62 2.32
C LYS A 148 -8.79 21.41 1.01
N ASP A 149 -7.76 22.19 0.68
CA ASP A 149 -7.71 22.97 -0.57
C ASP A 149 -7.53 22.10 -1.82
N LEU A 150 -7.07 20.84 -1.64
CA LEU A 150 -6.95 19.82 -2.67
C LEU A 150 -7.96 18.68 -2.47
N ALA A 151 -9.00 18.91 -1.66
CA ALA A 151 -10.04 17.93 -1.43
C ALA A 151 -10.70 17.56 -2.78
N GLY A 152 -10.62 16.27 -3.14
CA GLY A 152 -11.12 15.76 -4.41
C GLY A 152 -10.12 15.84 -5.57
N SER A 153 -8.86 16.21 -5.32
CA SER A 153 -7.73 16.04 -6.27
C SER A 153 -6.83 14.86 -5.86
N VAL A 154 -5.96 14.44 -6.78
CA VAL A 154 -4.75 13.66 -6.45
C VAL A 154 -3.52 14.55 -6.57
N LEU A 155 -2.49 14.26 -5.78
CA LEU A 155 -1.16 14.83 -5.95
C LEU A 155 -0.39 13.95 -6.93
N TRP A 156 0.03 14.50 -8.06
CA TRP A 156 0.81 13.80 -9.08
C TRP A 156 2.19 14.43 -9.24
N TRP A 157 3.24 13.64 -9.00
CA TRP A 157 4.60 13.93 -9.42
C TRP A 157 4.91 13.17 -10.71
N PRO A 158 4.98 13.85 -11.86
CA PRO A 158 5.65 13.30 -13.03
C PRO A 158 7.09 12.91 -12.68
N HIS A 159 7.62 11.88 -13.33
CA HIS A 159 9.02 11.50 -13.16
C HIS A 159 9.97 12.70 -13.28
N GLY A 160 10.85 12.87 -12.29
CA GLY A 160 11.83 13.96 -12.23
C GLY A 160 11.29 15.31 -11.75
N ALA A 161 10.00 15.43 -11.43
CA ALA A 161 9.44 16.67 -10.89
C ALA A 161 9.76 16.85 -9.40
N GLU A 162 10.14 18.08 -9.00
CA GLU A 162 10.39 18.42 -7.59
C GLU A 162 9.10 18.66 -6.77
N GLN A 163 8.02 19.09 -7.44
CA GLN A 163 6.76 19.46 -6.81
C GLN A 163 5.58 18.71 -7.46
N PRO A 164 4.53 18.40 -6.68
CA PRO A 164 3.34 17.77 -7.23
C PRO A 164 2.49 18.77 -8.01
N ARG A 165 1.63 18.20 -8.85
CA ARG A 165 0.48 18.87 -9.43
C ARG A 165 -0.77 18.35 -8.72
N GLY A 166 -1.61 19.26 -8.22
CA GLY A 166 -2.98 18.91 -7.84
C GLY A 166 -3.81 18.71 -9.12
N VAL A 167 -4.35 17.51 -9.32
CA VAL A 167 -5.14 17.17 -10.51
C VAL A 167 -6.43 16.50 -10.09
N GLU A 168 -7.54 16.89 -10.68
CA GLU A 168 -8.80 16.17 -10.50
C GLU A 168 -8.64 14.71 -10.97
N PRO A 169 -9.09 13.70 -10.22
CA PRO A 169 -8.83 12.29 -10.51
C PRO A 169 -9.30 11.84 -11.90
N ASN A 170 -10.38 12.44 -12.42
CA ASN A 170 -10.91 12.17 -13.75
C ASN A 170 -10.17 12.88 -14.89
N LEU A 171 -9.37 13.90 -14.57
CA LEU A 171 -8.53 14.64 -15.51
C LEU A 171 -7.07 14.16 -15.49
N LEU A 172 -6.73 13.22 -14.61
CA LEU A 172 -5.41 12.62 -14.58
C LEU A 172 -5.17 11.85 -15.90
N ASP A 173 -4.20 12.31 -16.68
CA ASP A 173 -3.85 11.74 -17.97
C ASP A 173 -2.40 11.23 -17.93
N ILE A 174 -2.26 9.92 -17.71
CA ILE A 174 -0.99 9.21 -17.70
C ILE A 174 -1.12 8.02 -18.66
N ASP A 175 -0.22 7.92 -19.63
CA ASP A 175 -0.10 6.74 -20.50
C ASP A 175 0.51 5.56 -19.72
N LEU A 176 -0.36 4.79 -19.06
CA LEU A 176 0.01 3.63 -18.23
C LEU A 176 0.66 2.49 -19.03
N ALA A 177 0.58 2.48 -20.37
CA ALA A 177 1.33 1.53 -21.19
C ALA A 177 2.81 1.93 -21.33
N LYS A 178 3.11 3.24 -21.21
CA LYS A 178 4.46 3.79 -21.40
C LYS A 178 5.16 4.20 -20.11
N LYS A 179 4.42 4.30 -19.00
CA LYS A 179 4.94 4.79 -17.72
C LYS A 179 4.59 3.85 -16.58
N THR A 180 5.57 3.61 -15.72
CA THR A 180 5.29 3.06 -14.39
C THR A 180 4.67 4.12 -13.51
N VAL A 181 3.63 3.75 -12.76
CA VAL A 181 2.98 4.60 -11.77
C VAL A 181 2.98 3.89 -10.43
N ILE A 182 3.44 4.57 -9.40
CA ILE A 182 3.25 4.17 -8.00
C ILE A 182 2.09 4.98 -7.44
N TYR A 183 0.99 4.32 -7.10
CA TYR A 183 -0.21 4.94 -6.54
C TYR A 183 -0.35 4.63 -5.05
N LYS A 184 -0.24 5.67 -4.21
CA LYS A 184 -0.32 5.59 -2.74
C LYS A 184 -1.70 6.04 -2.27
N MET A 185 -2.58 5.08 -2.03
CA MET A 185 -4.00 5.33 -1.72
C MET A 185 -4.23 5.93 -0.33
N HIS A 186 -3.42 5.55 0.65
CA HIS A 186 -3.56 6.01 2.02
C HIS A 186 -2.66 7.21 2.34
N GLY A 187 -2.10 7.86 1.32
CA GLY A 187 -1.08 8.87 1.52
C GLY A 187 0.32 8.29 1.68
N SER A 188 1.29 9.17 1.94
CA SER A 188 2.70 8.83 2.09
C SER A 188 3.42 9.93 2.87
N VAL A 189 4.56 9.57 3.47
CA VAL A 189 5.57 10.55 3.88
C VAL A 189 6.30 11.09 2.66
N VAL A 190 6.56 12.40 2.64
CA VAL A 190 7.30 13.08 1.58
C VAL A 190 8.60 13.63 2.16
N ARG A 191 9.69 12.86 2.00
CA ARG A 191 10.97 13.04 2.70
C ARG A 191 11.54 14.46 2.65
N GLN A 192 11.41 15.12 1.49
CA GLN A 192 12.01 16.43 1.23
C GLN A 192 11.03 17.61 1.40
N ALA A 193 9.75 17.34 1.68
CA ALA A 193 8.73 18.36 1.73
C ALA A 193 7.56 17.92 2.61
N ALA A 194 7.77 18.01 3.92
CA ALA A 194 6.78 17.62 4.94
C ALA A 194 5.42 18.32 4.78
N GLN A 195 5.33 19.44 4.06
CA GLN A 195 4.05 20.08 3.69
C GLN A 195 3.14 19.20 2.81
N TRP A 196 3.72 18.24 2.08
CA TRP A 196 3.00 17.31 1.22
C TRP A 196 2.69 15.98 1.90
N ASP A 197 3.15 15.75 3.13
CA ASP A 197 2.79 14.55 3.90
C ASP A 197 1.28 14.44 4.02
N ASN A 198 0.80 13.23 3.79
CA ASN A 198 -0.60 12.88 3.92
C ASN A 198 -0.78 11.48 4.50
N PHE A 199 -1.74 11.29 5.40
CA PHE A 199 -2.01 9.99 6.00
C PHE A 199 -3.52 9.72 6.12
N VAL A 200 -4.01 8.62 5.55
CA VAL A 200 -5.35 8.08 5.84
C VAL A 200 -5.19 7.05 6.95
N ILE A 201 -5.26 7.49 8.21
CA ILE A 201 -4.88 6.65 9.36
C ILE A 201 -5.90 6.63 10.49
N THR A 202 -6.72 7.67 10.66
CA THR A 202 -7.80 7.71 11.68
C THR A 202 -9.07 7.07 11.15
N GLU A 203 -10.01 6.71 12.04
CA GLU A 203 -11.33 6.23 11.63
C GLU A 203 -12.06 7.27 10.75
N GLU A 204 -11.95 8.56 11.11
CA GLU A 204 -12.50 9.67 10.35
C GLU A 204 -11.91 9.75 8.93
N ASP A 205 -10.57 9.61 8.81
CA ASP A 205 -9.90 9.60 7.50
C ASP A 205 -10.41 8.45 6.63
N TYR A 206 -10.53 7.24 7.21
CA TYR A 206 -11.02 6.08 6.46
C TYR A 206 -12.47 6.25 6.04
N VAL A 207 -13.33 6.80 6.90
CA VAL A 207 -14.73 7.09 6.56
C VAL A 207 -14.80 8.11 5.43
N GLU A 208 -14.04 9.21 5.51
CA GLU A 208 -13.99 10.23 4.46
C GLU A 208 -13.48 9.63 3.14
N PHE A 209 -12.33 8.96 3.16
CA PHE A 209 -11.75 8.31 1.98
C PHE A 209 -12.72 7.31 1.33
N LEU A 210 -13.32 6.42 2.13
CA LEU A 210 -14.21 5.38 1.61
C LEU A 210 -15.53 5.95 1.08
N SER A 211 -16.02 7.05 1.66
CA SER A 211 -17.21 7.75 1.18
C SER A 211 -17.00 8.36 -0.21
N ARG A 212 -15.77 8.79 -0.50
CA ARG A 212 -15.39 9.40 -1.78
C ARG A 212 -14.60 8.48 -2.70
N MET A 213 -14.41 7.21 -2.35
CA MET A 213 -13.45 6.33 -3.03
C MET A 213 -13.68 6.24 -4.54
N SER A 214 -14.93 6.22 -5.00
CA SER A 214 -15.28 6.20 -6.43
C SER A 214 -14.87 7.47 -7.19
N GLU A 215 -14.71 8.58 -6.50
CA GLU A 215 -14.30 9.88 -7.05
C GLU A 215 -12.81 10.16 -6.79
N ALA A 216 -12.28 9.66 -5.67
CA ALA A 216 -10.93 9.87 -5.20
C ALA A 216 -9.87 9.07 -5.98
N VAL A 217 -10.24 7.87 -6.46
CA VAL A 217 -9.34 7.03 -7.25
C VAL A 217 -9.48 7.40 -8.74
N PRO A 218 -8.39 7.78 -9.42
CA PRO A 218 -8.43 8.13 -10.83
C PRO A 218 -9.08 7.07 -11.72
N ARG A 219 -10.00 7.48 -12.59
CA ARG A 219 -10.73 6.57 -13.50
C ARG A 219 -9.78 5.76 -14.39
N ILE A 220 -8.68 6.36 -14.82
CA ILE A 220 -7.66 5.67 -15.62
C ILE A 220 -7.10 4.43 -14.90
N PHE A 221 -7.01 4.43 -13.57
CA PHE A 221 -6.54 3.27 -12.80
C PHE A 221 -7.61 2.17 -12.76
N TYR A 222 -8.89 2.52 -12.62
CA TYR A 222 -9.97 1.54 -12.71
C TYR A 222 -10.00 0.88 -14.09
N SER A 223 -9.95 1.67 -15.16
CA SER A 223 -9.94 1.15 -16.53
C SER A 223 -8.70 0.31 -16.84
N TYR A 224 -7.53 0.71 -16.34
CA TYR A 224 -6.31 -0.08 -16.47
C TYR A 224 -6.42 -1.43 -15.78
N CYS A 225 -7.05 -1.44 -14.60
CA CYS A 225 -7.28 -2.66 -13.85
C CYS A 225 -8.27 -3.59 -14.55
N GLU A 226 -9.31 -3.11 -15.27
CA GLU A 226 -10.41 -3.94 -15.80
C GLU A 226 -9.97 -5.20 -16.56
N SER A 227 -8.85 -5.16 -17.29
CA SER A 227 -8.33 -6.28 -18.08
C SER A 227 -7.08 -6.95 -17.48
N ARG A 228 -6.83 -6.80 -16.17
CA ARG A 228 -5.59 -7.26 -15.51
C ARG A 228 -5.85 -8.06 -14.24
N SER A 229 -4.97 -9.01 -13.95
CA SER A 229 -4.92 -9.72 -12.68
C SER A 229 -4.45 -8.80 -11.55
N PHE A 230 -4.77 -9.13 -10.30
CA PHE A 230 -4.18 -8.50 -9.13
C PHE A 230 -3.24 -9.47 -8.42
N LEU A 231 -2.13 -8.93 -7.90
CA LEU A 231 -1.18 -9.66 -7.06
C LEU A 231 -1.04 -8.93 -5.72
N PHE A 232 -1.74 -9.42 -4.70
CA PHE A 232 -1.70 -8.88 -3.35
C PHE A 232 -0.49 -9.42 -2.58
N LEU A 233 0.37 -8.54 -2.08
CA LEU A 233 1.66 -8.88 -1.49
C LEU A 233 1.75 -8.31 -0.08
N GLY A 234 1.81 -9.20 0.93
CA GLY A 234 1.88 -8.78 2.33
C GLY A 234 0.63 -8.03 2.80
N TYR A 235 -0.53 -8.36 2.24
CA TYR A 235 -1.79 -7.66 2.45
C TYR A 235 -2.72 -8.46 3.38
N SER A 236 -2.93 -8.00 4.61
CA SER A 236 -3.83 -8.66 5.57
C SER A 236 -5.25 -8.09 5.49
N LEU A 237 -6.27 -8.94 5.61
CA LEU A 237 -7.68 -8.52 5.63
C LEU A 237 -8.22 -8.35 7.05
N ARG A 238 -7.35 -8.21 8.05
CA ARG A 238 -7.73 -7.96 9.44
C ARG A 238 -8.38 -6.59 9.60
N ASP A 239 -7.85 -5.58 8.92
CA ASP A 239 -8.38 -4.23 8.96
C ASP A 239 -9.66 -4.10 8.13
N TRP A 240 -10.67 -3.44 8.71
CA TRP A 240 -11.95 -3.27 8.05
C TRP A 240 -11.86 -2.39 6.80
N ASN A 241 -11.02 -1.35 6.82
CA ASN A 241 -10.90 -0.40 5.71
C ASN A 241 -10.39 -1.10 4.44
N LEU A 242 -9.39 -1.98 4.57
CA LEU A 242 -8.85 -2.79 3.47
C LEU A 242 -9.92 -3.72 2.88
N ARG A 243 -10.80 -4.29 3.71
CA ARG A 243 -11.93 -5.11 3.24
C ARG A 243 -12.93 -4.31 2.40
N VAL A 244 -13.13 -3.02 2.72
CA VAL A 244 -14.02 -2.13 1.96
C VAL A 244 -13.37 -1.69 0.66
N VAL A 245 -12.08 -1.30 0.68
CA VAL A 245 -11.29 -1.01 -0.52
C VAL A 245 -11.40 -2.16 -1.51
N LEU A 246 -11.15 -3.39 -1.05
CA LEU A 246 -11.27 -4.58 -1.90
C LEU A 246 -12.69 -4.82 -2.37
N ARG A 247 -13.72 -4.59 -1.55
CA ARG A 247 -15.12 -4.73 -2.00
C ARG A 247 -15.44 -3.78 -3.16
N ASN A 248 -14.92 -2.55 -3.10
CA ASN A 248 -15.09 -1.58 -4.19
C ASN A 248 -14.32 -1.99 -5.44
N LEU A 249 -13.09 -2.48 -5.29
CA LEU A 249 -12.33 -3.08 -6.40
C LEU A 249 -13.00 -4.35 -6.95
N SER A 250 -13.63 -5.15 -6.09
CA SER A 250 -14.38 -6.34 -6.49
C SER A 250 -15.59 -6.03 -7.36
N ARG A 251 -16.15 -4.81 -7.30
CA ARG A 251 -17.18 -4.39 -8.27
C ARG A 251 -16.59 -4.21 -9.68
N THR A 252 -15.32 -3.81 -9.77
CA THR A 252 -14.56 -3.80 -11.02
C THR A 252 -14.19 -5.22 -11.45
N LEU A 253 -13.81 -6.10 -10.51
CA LEU A 253 -13.52 -7.51 -10.78
C LEU A 253 -14.74 -8.30 -11.25
N ALA A 254 -15.90 -8.11 -10.63
CA ALA A 254 -17.13 -8.86 -10.90
C ALA A 254 -17.80 -8.50 -12.22
N ARG A 255 -17.36 -7.42 -12.90
CA ARG A 255 -17.88 -7.03 -14.22
C ARG A 255 -17.26 -7.83 -15.37
N ARG A 256 -16.37 -8.79 -15.09
CA ARG A 256 -15.49 -9.42 -16.09
C ARG A 256 -16.05 -10.64 -16.82
N GLY A 257 -17.29 -11.08 -16.56
CA GLY A 257 -17.90 -12.20 -17.28
C GLY A 257 -17.16 -13.55 -17.07
N ASP A 258 -17.39 -14.53 -17.95
CA ASP A 258 -16.91 -15.92 -17.81
C ASP A 258 -15.40 -16.13 -18.10
N GLU A 259 -14.68 -15.11 -18.59
CA GLU A 259 -13.21 -15.14 -18.80
C GLU A 259 -12.47 -14.46 -17.62
N GLU A 260 -12.73 -14.90 -16.38
CA GLU A 260 -12.11 -14.30 -15.20
C GLU A 260 -10.59 -14.50 -15.19
N LEU A 261 -9.83 -13.41 -15.30
CA LEU A 261 -8.39 -13.41 -15.03
C LEU A 261 -8.15 -13.73 -13.54
N PRO A 262 -7.40 -14.81 -13.22
CA PRO A 262 -7.14 -15.17 -11.83
C PRO A 262 -6.35 -14.07 -11.13
N SER A 263 -6.67 -13.82 -9.86
CA SER A 263 -5.92 -12.91 -9.00
C SER A 263 -5.39 -13.68 -7.80
N TRP A 264 -4.25 -13.24 -7.24
CA TRP A 264 -3.53 -13.98 -6.22
C TRP A 264 -3.20 -13.13 -5.00
N ALA A 265 -3.18 -13.77 -3.83
CA ALA A 265 -2.69 -13.18 -2.60
C ALA A 265 -1.57 -14.04 -1.99
N ILE A 266 -0.45 -13.41 -1.65
CA ILE A 266 0.69 -14.06 -1.01
C ILE A 266 0.81 -13.53 0.41
N GLN A 267 0.64 -14.43 1.38
CA GLN A 267 0.63 -14.09 2.80
C GLN A 267 1.14 -15.27 3.62
N ARG A 268 1.94 -15.01 4.66
CA ARG A 268 2.36 -16.03 5.62
C ARG A 268 1.28 -16.26 6.69
N GLY A 269 0.94 -17.53 6.93
CA GLY A 269 0.00 -17.97 7.95
C GLY A 269 -1.35 -17.25 7.92
N PRO A 270 -2.07 -17.22 6.78
CA PRO A 270 -3.38 -16.58 6.71
C PRO A 270 -4.37 -17.33 7.61
N SER A 271 -5.22 -16.57 8.31
CA SER A 271 -6.30 -17.15 9.11
C SER A 271 -7.38 -17.79 8.23
N GLU A 272 -8.16 -18.72 8.78
CA GLU A 272 -9.32 -19.31 8.07
C GLU A 272 -10.30 -18.23 7.56
N LEU A 273 -10.48 -17.17 8.34
CA LEU A 273 -11.28 -16.01 7.95
C LEU A 273 -10.71 -15.30 6.71
N GLU A 274 -9.40 -15.03 6.69
CA GLU A 274 -8.74 -14.40 5.54
C GLU A 274 -8.85 -15.28 4.28
N ILE A 275 -8.64 -16.59 4.42
CA ILE A 275 -8.81 -17.55 3.31
C ILE A 275 -10.22 -17.50 2.74
N ALA A 276 -11.24 -17.52 3.60
CA ALA A 276 -12.63 -17.43 3.18
C ALA A 276 -12.94 -16.08 2.50
N LEU A 277 -12.40 -14.97 3.02
CA LEU A 277 -12.61 -13.63 2.47
C LEU A 277 -11.97 -13.43 1.09
N TRP A 278 -10.78 -13.97 0.86
CA TRP A 278 -10.11 -13.91 -0.44
C TRP A 278 -10.82 -14.76 -1.50
N ARG A 279 -11.17 -16.00 -1.15
CA ARG A 279 -11.91 -16.91 -2.06
C ARG A 279 -13.25 -16.34 -2.49
N LYS A 280 -13.98 -15.68 -1.57
CA LYS A 280 -15.25 -14.99 -1.89
C LYS A 280 -15.09 -13.84 -2.91
N ARG A 281 -13.86 -13.37 -3.14
CA ARG A 281 -13.51 -12.32 -4.10
C ARG A 281 -12.81 -12.86 -5.35
N ASN A 282 -12.85 -14.18 -5.56
CA ASN A 282 -12.15 -14.87 -6.64
C ASN A 282 -10.63 -14.58 -6.64
N VAL A 283 -10.06 -14.43 -5.44
CA VAL A 283 -8.61 -14.31 -5.24
C VAL A 283 -8.12 -15.60 -4.58
N GLU A 284 -7.19 -16.27 -5.25
CA GLU A 284 -6.54 -17.46 -4.72
C GLU A 284 -5.41 -17.05 -3.78
N ILE A 285 -5.44 -17.55 -2.54
CA ILE A 285 -4.45 -17.22 -1.51
C ILE A 285 -3.47 -18.37 -1.30
N PHE A 286 -2.19 -18.04 -1.22
CA PHE A 286 -1.12 -19.00 -0.92
C PHE A 286 -0.42 -18.64 0.38
N ASP A 287 -0.28 -19.65 1.25
CA ASP A 287 0.49 -19.57 2.48
C ASP A 287 1.97 -19.75 2.20
N VAL A 288 2.63 -18.65 1.82
CA VAL A 288 4.06 -18.62 1.50
C VAL A 288 4.67 -17.35 2.11
N PRO A 289 5.81 -17.45 2.82
CA PRO A 289 6.59 -16.29 3.21
C PRO A 289 6.95 -15.40 2.01
N LEU A 290 6.79 -14.09 2.14
CA LEU A 290 6.91 -13.17 1.01
C LEU A 290 8.34 -13.11 0.46
N ASP A 291 9.34 -13.35 1.30
CA ASP A 291 10.75 -13.50 0.95
C ASP A 291 11.00 -14.74 0.09
N GLU A 292 10.41 -15.89 0.46
CA GLU A 292 10.46 -17.11 -0.34
C GLU A 292 9.77 -16.92 -1.69
N PHE A 293 8.56 -16.36 -1.70
CA PHE A 293 7.84 -16.07 -2.94
C PHE A 293 8.67 -15.17 -3.87
N THR A 294 9.27 -14.11 -3.32
CA THR A 294 10.10 -13.17 -4.08
C THR A 294 11.32 -13.85 -4.68
N ALA A 295 12.01 -14.69 -3.90
CA ALA A 295 13.17 -15.45 -4.39
C ALA A 295 12.79 -16.39 -5.54
N ARG A 296 11.63 -17.05 -5.45
CA ARG A 296 11.12 -17.95 -6.49
C ARG A 296 10.74 -17.20 -7.77
N ILE A 297 10.03 -16.07 -7.68
CA ILE A 297 9.72 -15.23 -8.86
C ILE A 297 11.00 -14.72 -9.53
N ARG A 298 12.01 -14.31 -8.76
CA ARG A 298 13.31 -13.90 -9.30
C ARG A 298 14.03 -15.02 -10.05
N GLN A 299 13.95 -16.25 -9.52
CA GLN A 299 14.49 -17.43 -10.18
C GLN A 299 13.81 -17.68 -11.54
N GLU A 300 12.48 -17.60 -11.60
CA GLU A 300 11.73 -17.71 -12.86
C GLU A 300 12.12 -16.62 -13.87
N GLY A 301 12.25 -15.38 -13.39
CA GLY A 301 12.63 -14.25 -14.22
C GLY A 301 14.10 -14.17 -14.60
N ARG A 302 14.96 -14.95 -13.92
CA ARG A 302 16.43 -14.91 -14.05
C ARG A 302 17.00 -13.51 -13.78
N ILE A 303 16.48 -12.84 -12.73
CA ILE A 303 16.84 -11.46 -12.31
C ILE A 303 17.22 -11.35 -10.84
#